data_AF-A0A1I6S351-F1
#
_entry.id   AF-A0A1I6S351-F1
#
_cell.length_a   1.000
_cell.length_b   1.000
_cell.length_c   1.000
_cell.angle_alpha   90.00
_cell.angle_beta   90.00
_cell.angle_gamma   90.00
#
_symmetry.space_group_name_H-M   'P 1'
#
loop_
_entity.id
_entity.type
_entity.pdbx_description
1 polymer ?
#
loop_
_entity_poly.entity_id
_entity_poly.type
_entity_poly.pdbx_seq_one_letter_code
_entity_poly.pdbx_strand_id
1 'polypeptide(L)'
;MKKVLFIYYSQSGQLEEIARSIARPFAEAKSVEVDFYEVKMVHSFPFPWTSDAFFNTFPETFQQIPEEIHPPAPKILETNYDLVIVHYQVWYLTPSIPVNSFMKSSYANQILAGKPVVTVSGSRNMWALAQDKMKVLLQQCGATLVGNIALTDRHHNLISVVTIVDWMFSGKKRKAYGIFPKPGVSDKEIEEADKFGQTILPYLKNLNFEGLQQDLVKQGAVDYRFFLVSMDQKGNRMFRIWSSIIRRNPKRRKRLVTLFKYYVVFAIYGISPIVYLIELLLYPVVYFLKYRKEKAHYEGV
;
A
#
# COMPACT_ATOMS: atom_id res chain seq x y z
N MET A 1 -1.78 9.06 29.57
CA MET A 1 -2.53 8.72 28.34
C MET A 1 -1.56 8.13 27.33
N LYS A 2 -1.98 7.12 26.55
CA LYS A 2 -1.19 6.59 25.42
C LYS A 2 -1.38 7.48 24.20
N LYS A 3 -0.37 7.60 23.35
CA LYS A 3 -0.42 8.44 22.15
C LYS A 3 -0.23 7.61 20.90
N VAL A 4 -1.13 7.74 19.93
CA VAL A 4 -1.06 7.05 18.64
C VAL A 4 -1.07 8.06 17.50
N LEU A 5 -0.18 7.87 16.54
CA LEU A 5 -0.13 8.67 15.32
C LEU A 5 -0.61 7.84 14.12
N PHE A 6 -1.57 8.37 13.38
CA PHE A 6 -2.00 7.83 12.10
C PHE A 6 -1.38 8.65 10.97
N ILE A 7 -0.47 8.05 10.21
CA ILE A 7 0.17 8.69 9.06
C ILE A 7 -0.48 8.16 7.79
N TYR A 8 -0.85 9.04 6.86
CA TYR A 8 -1.41 8.63 5.58
C TYR A 8 -1.15 9.67 4.48
N TYR A 9 -1.31 9.24 3.23
CA TYR A 9 -1.53 10.12 2.09
C TYR A 9 -2.71 9.56 1.31
N SER A 10 -3.73 10.37 1.02
CA SER A 10 -4.90 9.89 0.30
C SER A 10 -5.19 10.79 -0.90
N GLN A 11 -5.17 10.19 -2.09
CA GLN A 11 -5.49 10.91 -3.31
C GLN A 11 -6.99 10.85 -3.64
N SER A 12 -7.62 9.70 -3.38
CA SER A 12 -9.03 9.44 -3.72
C SER A 12 -9.98 9.42 -2.53
N GLY A 13 -9.49 9.74 -1.32
CA GLY A 13 -10.23 9.63 -0.05
C GLY A 13 -10.14 8.25 0.61
N GLN A 14 -10.07 7.15 -0.15
CA GLN A 14 -10.18 5.78 0.40
C GLN A 14 -9.20 5.46 1.53
N LEU A 15 -7.94 5.88 1.43
CA LEU A 15 -6.95 5.54 2.46
C LEU A 15 -7.18 6.33 3.75
N GLU A 16 -7.70 7.55 3.65
CA GLU A 16 -8.14 8.34 4.80
C GLU A 16 -9.36 7.68 5.47
N GLU A 17 -10.35 7.22 4.69
CA GLU A 17 -11.51 6.50 5.23
C GLU A 17 -11.09 5.25 6.02
N ILE A 18 -10.14 4.48 5.48
CA ILE A 18 -9.53 3.32 6.16
C ILE A 18 -8.86 3.76 7.46
N ALA A 19 -8.02 4.80 7.42
CA ALA A 19 -7.31 5.30 8.59
C ALA A 19 -8.26 5.75 9.69
N ARG A 20 -9.32 6.48 9.33
CA ARG A 20 -10.36 6.95 10.26
C ARG A 20 -11.16 5.80 10.86
N SER A 21 -11.47 4.78 10.07
CA SER A 21 -12.19 3.60 10.56
C SER A 21 -11.35 2.83 11.59
N ILE A 22 -10.08 2.52 11.26
CA ILE A 22 -9.16 1.86 12.20
C ILE A 22 -8.92 2.72 13.46
N ALA A 23 -8.91 4.04 13.34
CA ALA A 23 -8.72 4.96 14.47
C ALA A 23 -9.91 5.04 15.44
N ARG A 24 -11.12 4.67 15.01
CA ARG A 24 -12.36 4.85 15.78
C ARG A 24 -12.27 4.30 17.22
N PRO A 25 -11.81 3.06 17.47
CA PRO A 25 -11.73 2.52 18.83
C PRO A 25 -10.70 3.24 19.72
N PHE A 26 -9.66 3.85 19.13
CA PHE A 26 -8.69 4.65 19.87
C PHE A 26 -9.28 6.01 20.25
N ALA A 27 -10.01 6.65 19.34
CA ALA A 27 -10.65 7.95 19.58
C ALA A 27 -11.74 7.87 20.65
N GLU A 28 -12.45 6.74 20.74
CA GLU A 28 -13.46 6.48 21.78
C GLU A 28 -12.84 6.15 23.15
N ALA A 29 -11.57 5.71 23.17
CA ALA A 29 -10.87 5.34 24.39
C ALA A 29 -10.32 6.58 25.12
N LYS A 30 -10.94 6.96 26.23
CA LYS A 30 -10.50 8.09 27.09
C LYS A 30 -9.02 8.05 27.53
N SER A 31 -8.39 6.88 27.50
CA SER A 31 -6.99 6.68 27.87
C SER A 31 -5.99 6.96 26.73
N VAL A 32 -6.47 7.27 25.52
CA VAL A 32 -5.66 7.40 24.30
C VAL A 32 -5.83 8.80 23.69
N GLU A 33 -4.73 9.42 23.30
CA GLU A 33 -4.67 10.60 22.43
C GLU A 33 -4.38 10.12 21.00
N VAL A 34 -5.17 10.56 20.03
CA VAL A 34 -5.03 10.20 18.63
C VAL A 34 -4.69 11.45 17.82
N ASP A 35 -3.56 11.40 17.11
CA ASP A 35 -3.19 12.41 16.12
C ASP A 35 -3.22 11.82 14.71
N PHE A 36 -3.50 12.67 13.73
CA PHE A 36 -3.43 12.35 12.31
C PHE A 36 -2.39 13.24 11.63
N TYR A 37 -1.56 12.64 10.79
CA TYR A 37 -0.67 13.34 9.89
C TYR A 37 -0.92 12.91 8.45
N GLU A 38 -1.48 13.83 7.68
CA GLU A 38 -1.56 13.70 6.22
C GLU A 38 -0.25 14.20 5.61
N VAL A 39 0.44 13.33 4.86
CA VAL A 39 1.62 13.71 4.10
C VAL A 39 1.19 14.59 2.94
N LYS A 40 1.66 15.85 2.93
CA LYS A 40 1.36 16.82 1.87
C LYS A 40 2.57 17.04 0.98
N MET A 41 2.40 16.80 -0.32
CA MET A 41 3.45 17.07 -1.31
C MET A 41 3.54 18.56 -1.63
N VAL A 42 4.76 19.06 -1.83
CA VAL A 42 4.96 20.39 -2.44
C VAL A 42 4.42 20.40 -3.87
N HIS A 43 4.69 19.32 -4.62
CA HIS A 43 4.15 19.09 -5.96
C HIS A 43 3.10 18.00 -5.91
N SER A 44 1.82 18.38 -6.00
CA SER A 44 0.71 17.44 -5.88
C SER A 44 0.52 16.58 -7.13
N PHE A 45 0.13 15.31 -6.92
CA PHE A 45 -0.25 14.39 -7.99
C PHE A 45 -1.73 14.55 -8.37
N PRO A 46 -2.08 14.60 -9.67
CA PRO A 46 -3.43 14.92 -10.11
C PRO A 46 -4.43 13.80 -9.80
N PHE A 47 -5.63 14.17 -9.37
CA PHE A 47 -6.79 13.30 -9.29
C PHE A 47 -8.04 14.04 -9.78
N PRO A 48 -8.72 13.56 -10.82
CA PRO A 48 -8.40 12.38 -11.63
C PRO A 48 -7.06 12.47 -12.37
N TRP A 49 -6.48 11.31 -12.67
CA TRP A 49 -5.26 11.21 -13.45
C TRP A 49 -5.52 11.44 -14.94
N THR A 50 -4.61 12.15 -15.59
CA THR A 50 -4.45 12.05 -17.05
C THR A 50 -3.62 10.82 -17.39
N SER A 51 -3.81 10.25 -18.60
CA SER A 51 -2.99 9.12 -19.05
C SER A 51 -1.50 9.47 -19.04
N ASP A 52 -1.15 10.68 -19.46
CA ASP A 52 0.25 11.08 -19.53
C ASP A 52 0.86 11.20 -18.13
N ALA A 53 0.17 11.86 -17.19
CA ALA A 53 0.64 11.95 -15.80
C ALA A 53 0.77 10.56 -15.16
N PHE A 54 -0.27 9.72 -15.27
CA PHE A 54 -0.31 8.39 -14.67
C PHE A 54 0.93 7.59 -15.04
N PHE A 55 1.14 7.32 -16.34
CA PHE A 55 2.27 6.49 -16.80
C PHE A 55 3.62 7.20 -16.68
N ASN A 56 3.67 8.53 -16.74
CA ASN A 56 4.93 9.24 -16.60
C ASN A 56 5.48 9.23 -15.17
N THR A 57 4.62 9.04 -14.16
CA THR A 57 5.01 8.90 -12.74
C THR A 57 5.60 7.53 -12.40
N PHE A 58 5.43 6.52 -13.27
CA PHE A 58 5.90 5.15 -13.06
C PHE A 58 7.41 5.02 -12.71
N PRO A 59 8.35 5.58 -13.49
CA PRO A 59 9.78 5.28 -13.31
C PRO A 59 10.29 5.71 -11.94
N GLU A 60 9.93 6.92 -11.50
CA GLU A 60 10.28 7.50 -10.20
C GLU A 60 9.62 6.74 -9.06
N THR A 61 8.33 6.40 -9.20
CA THR A 61 7.59 5.60 -8.21
C THR A 61 8.28 4.26 -7.99
N PHE A 62 8.52 3.51 -9.06
CA PHE A 62 9.07 2.16 -8.96
C PHE A 62 10.47 2.15 -8.36
N GLN A 63 11.27 3.18 -8.67
CA GLN A 63 12.62 3.34 -8.12
C GLN A 63 12.65 4.04 -6.76
N GLN A 64 11.48 4.29 -6.17
CA GLN A 64 11.34 4.91 -4.85
C GLN A 64 12.08 6.24 -4.75
N ILE A 65 12.02 7.07 -5.79
CA ILE A 65 12.65 8.38 -5.78
C ILE A 65 11.73 9.32 -4.99
N PRO A 66 12.22 9.92 -3.90
CA PRO A 66 11.42 10.83 -3.10
C PRO A 66 11.23 12.16 -3.86
N GLU A 67 10.10 12.81 -3.58
CA GLU A 67 9.82 14.19 -3.93
C GLU A 67 9.66 15.02 -2.66
N GLU A 68 9.61 16.34 -2.80
CA GLU A 68 9.55 17.25 -1.66
C GLU A 68 8.17 17.22 -0.98
N ILE A 69 8.19 17.12 0.36
CA ILE A 69 6.99 17.16 1.19
C ILE A 69 7.00 18.40 2.08
N HIS A 70 5.82 18.92 2.40
CA HIS A 70 5.69 19.91 3.46
C HIS A 70 6.05 19.28 4.81
N PRO A 71 6.74 20.03 5.70
CA PRO A 71 7.07 19.56 7.04
C PRO A 71 5.79 19.21 7.81
N PRO A 72 5.79 18.14 8.64
CA PRO A 72 4.74 17.94 9.62
C PRO A 72 4.70 19.12 10.60
N ALA A 73 3.53 19.36 11.20
CA ALA A 73 3.40 20.40 12.22
C ALA A 73 4.31 20.10 13.44
N PRO A 74 4.83 21.13 14.14
CA PRO A 74 5.70 20.93 15.31
C PRO A 74 5.12 19.96 16.35
N LYS A 75 3.81 20.04 16.63
CA LYS A 75 3.11 19.09 17.52
C LYS A 75 3.39 17.63 17.14
N ILE A 76 3.33 17.29 15.85
CA ILE A 76 3.55 15.91 15.36
C ILE A 76 5.02 15.51 15.52
N LEU A 77 5.94 16.43 15.25
CA LEU A 77 7.40 16.17 15.33
C LEU A 77 7.91 16.03 16.76
N GLU A 78 7.30 16.76 17.70
CA GLU A 78 7.74 16.85 19.10
C GLU A 78 7.01 15.83 20.00
N THR A 79 5.92 15.24 19.51
CA THR A 79 5.15 14.27 20.29
C THR A 79 5.83 12.90 20.31
N ASN A 80 6.07 12.40 21.52
CA ASN A 80 6.56 11.03 21.73
C ASN A 80 5.40 10.03 21.64
N TYR A 81 5.19 9.43 20.47
CA TYR A 81 4.13 8.43 20.26
C TYR A 81 4.50 7.05 20.82
N ASP A 82 3.52 6.35 21.39
CA ASP A 82 3.63 4.95 21.86
C ASP A 82 3.45 3.95 20.72
N LEU A 83 2.75 4.33 19.64
CA LEU A 83 2.51 3.55 18.44
C LEU A 83 2.31 4.47 17.24
N VAL A 84 2.85 4.08 16.08
CA VAL A 84 2.56 4.76 14.81
C VAL A 84 1.91 3.80 13.84
N ILE A 85 0.83 4.22 13.18
CA ILE A 85 0.13 3.43 12.16
C ILE A 85 0.32 4.10 10.80
N VAL A 86 1.14 3.49 9.96
CA VAL A 86 1.53 4.01 8.65
C VAL A 86 0.63 3.42 7.57
N HIS A 87 -0.24 4.26 7.03
CA HIS A 87 -1.12 3.91 5.93
C HIS A 87 -0.46 4.24 4.61
N TYR A 88 -0.54 3.33 3.65
CA TYR A 88 0.00 3.57 2.31
C TYR A 88 -0.81 2.92 1.21
N GLN A 89 -0.84 3.58 0.05
CA GLN A 89 -1.33 2.99 -1.19
C GLN A 89 -0.17 2.49 -2.04
N VAL A 90 -0.47 1.51 -2.89
CA VAL A 90 0.50 0.90 -3.80
C VAL A 90 0.36 1.52 -5.18
N TRP A 91 1.42 2.15 -5.66
CA TRP A 91 1.56 2.62 -7.04
C TRP A 91 2.65 1.81 -7.72
N TYR A 92 2.34 1.21 -8.87
CA TYR A 92 3.30 0.42 -9.64
C TYR A 92 4.07 -0.62 -8.79
N LEU A 93 3.35 -1.38 -7.97
CA LEU A 93 3.92 -2.45 -7.12
C LEU A 93 4.94 -1.93 -6.07
N THR A 94 4.80 -0.67 -5.67
CA THR A 94 5.69 0.06 -4.76
C THR A 94 4.84 0.99 -3.88
N PRO A 95 5.24 1.33 -2.63
CA PRO A 95 4.59 2.42 -1.91
C PRO A 95 4.58 3.70 -2.75
N SER A 96 3.47 4.45 -2.70
CA SER A 96 3.32 5.70 -3.47
C SER A 96 4.46 6.69 -3.22
N ILE A 97 4.72 7.57 -4.19
CA ILE A 97 5.77 8.61 -4.03
C ILE A 97 5.56 9.40 -2.75
N PRO A 98 4.36 9.88 -2.37
CA PRO A 98 4.18 10.65 -1.14
C PRO A 98 4.58 9.91 0.12
N VAL A 99 4.12 8.66 0.29
CA VAL A 99 4.49 7.85 1.45
C VAL A 99 5.99 7.55 1.43
N ASN A 100 6.54 7.14 0.28
CA ASN A 100 7.97 6.85 0.17
C ASN A 100 8.83 8.11 0.42
N SER A 101 8.34 9.30 0.06
CA SER A 101 9.01 10.57 0.32
C SER A 101 9.04 10.88 1.81
N PHE A 102 7.90 10.68 2.50
CA PHE A 102 7.87 10.74 3.96
C PHE A 102 8.85 9.75 4.58
N MET A 103 8.76 8.47 4.23
CA MET A 103 9.61 7.41 4.79
C MET A 103 11.11 7.65 4.59
N LYS A 104 11.51 8.38 3.55
CA LYS A 104 12.92 8.72 3.27
C LYS A 104 13.35 10.09 3.82
N SER A 105 12.44 10.84 4.43
CA SER A 105 12.70 12.16 5.01
C SER A 105 13.32 12.05 6.41
N SER A 106 13.97 13.14 6.85
CA SER A 106 14.39 13.27 8.25
C SER A 106 13.21 13.24 9.22
N TYR A 107 12.02 13.66 8.80
CA TYR A 107 10.81 13.63 9.62
C TYR A 107 10.38 12.22 9.99
N ALA A 108 10.46 11.26 9.05
CA ALA A 108 10.17 9.86 9.36
C ALA A 108 11.16 9.28 10.36
N ASN A 109 12.46 9.59 10.23
CA ASN A 109 13.44 9.16 11.23
C ASN A 109 13.13 9.74 12.62
N GLN A 110 12.79 11.02 12.70
CA GLN A 110 12.43 11.66 13.97
C GLN A 110 11.17 11.04 14.61
N ILE A 111 10.15 10.72 13.80
CA ILE A 111 8.87 10.20 14.28
C ILE A 111 8.93 8.70 14.59
N LEU A 112 9.63 7.91 13.76
CA LEU A 112 9.53 6.44 13.76
C LEU A 112 10.70 5.72 14.46
N ALA A 113 11.83 6.39 14.71
CA ALA A 113 12.99 5.74 15.32
C ALA A 113 12.65 5.15 16.70
N GLY A 114 12.93 3.86 16.86
CA GLY A 114 12.64 3.10 18.07
C GLY A 114 11.15 2.87 18.34
N LYS A 115 10.27 3.16 17.37
CA LYS A 115 8.82 3.02 17.54
C LYS A 115 8.29 1.69 17.04
N PRO A 116 7.30 1.10 17.74
CA PRO A 116 6.47 0.06 17.15
C PRO A 116 5.60 0.70 16.05
N VAL A 117 5.54 0.04 14.90
CA VAL A 117 4.78 0.49 13.74
C VAL A 117 3.84 -0.60 13.25
N VAL A 118 2.59 -0.24 12.99
CA VAL A 118 1.65 -1.06 12.21
C VAL A 118 1.55 -0.48 10.81
N THR A 119 1.73 -1.30 9.78
CA THR A 119 1.51 -0.90 8.39
C THR A 119 0.09 -1.24 7.95
N VAL A 120 -0.54 -0.33 7.21
CA VAL A 120 -1.88 -0.55 6.63
C VAL A 120 -1.83 -0.21 5.16
N SER A 121 -2.02 -1.19 4.28
CA SER A 121 -2.13 -0.94 2.85
C SER A 121 -3.58 -0.91 2.39
N GLY A 122 -3.94 0.12 1.63
CA GLY A 122 -5.18 0.18 0.85
C GLY A 122 -4.81 0.07 -0.63
N SER A 123 -5.01 -1.11 -1.22
CA SER A 123 -4.52 -1.37 -2.57
C SER A 123 -5.59 -2.00 -3.46
N ARG A 124 -5.29 -2.11 -4.75
CA ARG A 124 -6.10 -2.91 -5.67
C ARG A 124 -6.02 -4.36 -5.26
N ASN A 125 -4.95 -5.08 -5.56
CA ASN A 125 -4.86 -6.50 -5.17
C ASN A 125 -3.43 -7.05 -5.07
N MET A 126 -2.42 -6.25 -5.41
CA MET A 126 -1.00 -6.61 -5.29
C MET A 126 -0.34 -5.64 -4.31
N TRP A 127 -0.05 -6.14 -3.12
CA TRP A 127 0.51 -5.37 -2.01
C TRP A 127 1.81 -5.97 -1.46
N ALA A 128 2.07 -7.25 -1.76
CA ALA A 128 3.10 -8.06 -1.11
C ALA A 128 4.51 -7.46 -1.27
N LEU A 129 4.95 -7.18 -2.50
CA LEU A 129 6.31 -6.63 -2.69
C LEU A 129 6.39 -5.14 -2.31
N ALA A 130 5.27 -4.43 -2.29
CA ALA A 130 5.23 -3.09 -1.74
C ALA A 130 5.42 -3.12 -0.21
N GLN A 131 4.88 -4.13 0.48
CA GLN A 131 5.15 -4.35 1.90
C GLN A 131 6.60 -4.75 2.14
N ASP A 132 7.23 -5.58 1.30
CA ASP A 132 8.66 -5.88 1.43
C ASP A 132 9.52 -4.61 1.34
N LYS A 133 9.19 -3.70 0.40
CA LYS A 133 9.84 -2.39 0.30
C LYS A 133 9.57 -1.51 1.53
N MET A 134 8.36 -1.58 2.09
CA MET A 134 8.02 -0.86 3.32
C MET A 134 8.79 -1.40 4.53
N LYS A 135 8.97 -2.72 4.66
CA LYS A 135 9.81 -3.33 5.70
C LYS A 135 11.24 -2.77 5.67
N VAL A 136 11.82 -2.65 4.47
CA VAL A 136 13.15 -2.04 4.29
C VAL A 136 13.16 -0.57 4.71
N LEU A 137 12.15 0.21 4.31
CA LEU A 137 12.04 1.63 4.70
C LEU A 137 11.91 1.80 6.22
N LEU A 138 11.09 0.99 6.87
CA LEU A 138 10.92 1.01 8.32
C LEU A 138 12.22 0.66 9.06
N GLN A 139 12.93 -0.37 8.58
CA GLN A 139 14.23 -0.74 9.11
C GLN A 139 15.25 0.41 8.98
N GLN A 140 15.25 1.12 7.84
CA GLN A 140 16.11 2.29 7.63
C GLN A 140 15.80 3.44 8.58
N CYS A 141 14.53 3.59 8.99
CA CYS A 141 14.13 4.55 10.02
C CYS A 141 14.40 4.07 11.46
N GLY A 142 14.89 2.85 11.66
CA GLY A 142 15.06 2.26 12.99
C GLY A 142 13.73 1.94 13.69
N ALA A 143 12.65 1.76 12.92
CA ALA A 143 11.33 1.40 13.44
C ALA A 143 11.17 -0.13 13.54
N THR A 144 10.31 -0.58 14.45
CA THR A 144 9.98 -2.01 14.61
C THR A 144 8.60 -2.27 14.04
N LEU A 145 8.51 -3.06 12.97
CA LEU A 145 7.23 -3.50 12.43
C LEU A 145 6.60 -4.51 13.40
N VAL A 146 5.43 -4.19 13.95
CA VAL A 146 4.71 -5.05 14.91
C VAL A 146 3.36 -5.56 14.40
N GLY A 147 2.86 -5.00 13.29
CA GLY A 147 1.67 -5.49 12.61
C GLY A 147 1.57 -5.03 11.17
N ASN A 148 0.89 -5.80 10.33
CA ASN A 148 0.63 -5.50 8.94
C ASN A 148 -0.82 -5.86 8.57
N ILE A 149 -1.51 -4.90 7.98
CA ILE A 149 -2.88 -5.02 7.47
C ILE A 149 -2.85 -4.68 5.97
N ALA A 150 -3.41 -5.53 5.13
CA ALA A 150 -3.50 -5.37 3.69
C ALA A 150 -4.94 -5.48 3.20
N LEU A 151 -5.60 -4.33 3.09
CA LEU A 151 -6.93 -4.23 2.51
C LEU A 151 -6.84 -4.13 0.99
N THR A 152 -7.60 -4.99 0.32
CA THR A 152 -7.56 -5.16 -1.14
C THR A 152 -8.96 -5.17 -1.74
N ASP A 153 -9.06 -4.72 -2.98
CA ASP A 153 -10.15 -5.08 -3.88
C ASP A 153 -10.22 -6.61 -4.06
N ARG A 154 -11.35 -7.20 -3.65
CA ARG A 154 -11.59 -8.65 -3.72
C ARG A 154 -12.15 -9.13 -5.06
N HIS A 155 -12.45 -8.24 -6.01
CA HIS A 155 -12.95 -8.65 -7.31
C HIS A 155 -11.88 -9.38 -8.14
N HIS A 156 -12.33 -10.12 -9.15
CA HIS A 156 -11.44 -10.81 -10.09
C HIS A 156 -10.42 -9.85 -10.71
N ASN A 157 -9.16 -10.30 -10.87
CA ASN A 157 -8.05 -9.46 -11.29
C ASN A 157 -8.41 -8.62 -12.54
N LEU A 158 -8.79 -9.23 -13.66
CA LEU A 158 -9.06 -8.45 -14.88
C LEU A 158 -10.23 -7.46 -14.72
N ILE A 159 -11.28 -7.81 -13.98
CA ILE A 159 -12.41 -6.90 -13.70
C ILE A 159 -11.93 -5.71 -12.88
N SER A 160 -11.15 -5.98 -11.84
CA SER A 160 -10.57 -4.96 -10.98
C SER A 160 -9.62 -4.01 -11.74
N VAL A 161 -8.97 -4.44 -12.83
CA VAL A 161 -8.19 -3.52 -13.69
C VAL A 161 -9.11 -2.51 -14.37
N VAL A 162 -10.23 -2.97 -14.93
CA VAL A 162 -11.18 -2.09 -15.64
C VAL A 162 -11.77 -1.07 -14.68
N THR A 163 -12.21 -1.50 -13.50
CA THR A 163 -12.84 -0.62 -12.51
C THR A 163 -11.85 0.38 -11.91
N ILE A 164 -10.61 -0.03 -11.60
CA ILE A 164 -9.61 0.89 -11.04
C ILE A 164 -9.22 1.95 -12.08
N VAL A 165 -9.13 1.58 -13.36
CA VAL A 165 -8.81 2.52 -14.45
C VAL A 165 -9.96 3.50 -14.64
N ASP A 166 -11.22 3.08 -14.67
CA ASP A 166 -12.35 4.03 -14.72
C ASP A 166 -12.28 5.01 -13.54
N TRP A 167 -12.02 4.54 -12.31
CA TRP A 167 -11.98 5.41 -11.15
C TRP A 167 -10.80 6.38 -11.15
N MET A 168 -9.59 5.91 -11.44
CA MET A 168 -8.40 6.78 -11.44
C MET A 168 -8.49 7.87 -12.49
N PHE A 169 -9.13 7.62 -13.64
CA PHE A 169 -9.21 8.56 -14.76
C PHE A 169 -10.49 9.41 -14.75
N SER A 170 -11.60 8.92 -14.19
CA SER A 170 -12.83 9.69 -14.05
C SER A 170 -12.93 10.47 -12.74
N GLY A 171 -12.19 10.05 -11.71
CA GLY A 171 -12.27 10.59 -10.36
C GLY A 171 -13.53 10.17 -9.60
N LYS A 172 -14.38 9.32 -10.19
CA LYS A 172 -15.67 8.92 -9.62
C LYS A 172 -15.65 7.46 -9.20
N LYS A 173 -15.85 7.18 -7.90
CA LYS A 173 -15.99 5.80 -7.39
C LYS A 173 -17.38 5.26 -7.73
N ARG A 174 -17.52 4.66 -8.93
CA ARG A 174 -18.80 4.20 -9.49
C ARG A 174 -18.71 2.79 -10.07
N LYS A 175 -19.85 2.22 -10.44
CA LYS A 175 -19.91 1.01 -11.26
C LYS A 175 -19.51 1.36 -12.69
N ALA A 176 -18.32 0.93 -13.11
CA ALA A 176 -17.83 1.20 -14.47
C ALA A 176 -18.80 0.62 -15.51
N TYR A 177 -19.18 1.42 -16.49
CA TYR A 177 -20.15 1.07 -17.54
C TYR A 177 -21.51 0.55 -17.01
N GLY A 178 -21.86 0.83 -15.75
CA GLY A 178 -23.09 0.38 -15.10
C GLY A 178 -23.12 -1.10 -14.68
N ILE A 179 -22.24 -1.95 -15.23
CA ILE A 179 -22.27 -3.40 -15.04
C ILE A 179 -21.20 -3.92 -14.07
N PHE A 180 -20.04 -3.26 -14.00
CA PHE A 180 -18.94 -3.74 -13.18
C PHE A 180 -19.13 -3.34 -11.71
N PRO A 181 -18.51 -4.08 -10.77
CA PRO A 181 -18.51 -3.70 -9.37
C PRO A 181 -17.81 -2.35 -9.13
N LYS A 182 -18.01 -1.78 -7.94
CA LYS A 182 -17.25 -0.60 -7.52
C LYS A 182 -15.75 -0.96 -7.37
N PRO A 183 -14.82 -0.06 -7.72
CA PRO A 183 -13.39 -0.29 -7.57
C PRO A 183 -12.87 -0.07 -6.15
N GLY A 184 -11.70 -0.64 -5.88
CA GLY A 184 -10.96 -0.42 -4.65
C GLY A 184 -11.45 -1.32 -3.51
N VAL A 185 -11.10 -0.95 -2.29
CA VAL A 185 -11.58 -1.65 -1.09
C VAL A 185 -13.07 -1.37 -0.95
N SER A 186 -13.83 -2.42 -0.65
CA SER A 186 -15.29 -2.33 -0.53
C SER A 186 -15.69 -1.43 0.63
N ASP A 187 -16.79 -0.68 0.47
CA ASP A 187 -17.29 0.24 1.51
C ASP A 187 -17.51 -0.52 2.84
N LYS A 188 -18.03 -1.75 2.76
CA LYS A 188 -18.18 -2.67 3.91
C LYS A 188 -16.85 -2.98 4.60
N GLU A 189 -15.80 -3.33 3.87
CA GLU A 189 -14.50 -3.62 4.49
C GLU A 189 -13.85 -2.39 5.12
N ILE A 190 -14.10 -1.20 4.57
CA ILE A 190 -13.65 0.06 5.16
C ILE A 190 -14.42 0.32 6.46
N GLU A 191 -15.74 0.19 6.45
CA GLU A 191 -16.59 0.39 7.63
C GLU A 191 -16.24 -0.56 8.78
N GLU A 192 -15.97 -1.83 8.46
CA GLU A 192 -15.60 -2.90 9.40
C GLU A 192 -14.09 -2.90 9.75
N ALA A 193 -13.30 -1.94 9.26
CA ALA A 193 -11.86 -1.89 9.56
C ALA A 193 -11.56 -1.49 11.02
N ASP A 194 -12.53 -0.94 11.74
CA ASP A 194 -12.43 -0.64 13.17
C ASP A 194 -12.12 -1.87 14.04
N LYS A 195 -12.51 -3.08 13.60
CA LYS A 195 -12.10 -4.35 14.25
C LYS A 195 -10.59 -4.48 14.44
N PHE A 196 -9.79 -3.96 13.50
CA PHE A 196 -8.33 -3.98 13.64
C PHE A 196 -7.88 -3.01 14.73
N GLY A 197 -8.52 -1.83 14.83
CA GLY A 197 -8.27 -0.89 15.93
C GLY A 197 -8.64 -1.48 17.29
N GLN A 198 -9.77 -2.22 17.38
CA GLN A 198 -10.18 -2.92 18.60
C GLN A 198 -9.14 -3.97 19.02
N THR A 199 -8.52 -4.62 18.04
CA THR A 199 -7.47 -5.63 18.26
C THR A 199 -6.17 -4.98 18.74
N ILE A 200 -5.76 -3.87 18.15
CA ILE A 200 -4.49 -3.20 18.47
C ILE A 200 -4.55 -2.48 19.83
N LEU A 201 -5.72 -1.95 20.21
CA LEU A 201 -5.88 -1.11 21.40
C LEU A 201 -5.40 -1.76 22.72
N PRO A 202 -5.68 -3.04 23.03
CA PRO A 202 -5.10 -3.72 24.20
C PRO A 202 -3.57 -3.79 24.19
N TYR A 203 -2.95 -4.08 23.05
CA TYR A 203 -1.48 -4.14 22.91
C TYR A 203 -0.85 -2.77 23.16
N LEU A 204 -1.46 -1.70 22.63
CA LEU A 204 -1.06 -0.32 22.92
C LEU A 204 -1.14 0.01 24.41
N LYS A 205 -2.24 -0.35 25.08
CA LYS A 205 -2.43 -0.07 26.51
C LYS A 205 -1.34 -0.73 27.36
N ASN A 206 -0.96 -1.95 26.99
CA ASN A 206 0.04 -2.74 27.70
C ASN A 206 1.49 -2.48 27.25
N LEU A 207 1.71 -1.74 26.16
CA LEU A 207 3.02 -1.56 25.50
C LEU A 207 3.75 -2.87 25.19
N ASN A 208 3.00 -3.94 24.97
CA ASN A 208 3.53 -5.21 24.50
C ASN A 208 2.80 -5.53 23.20
N PHE A 209 3.55 -5.70 22.12
CA PHE A 209 3.03 -5.98 20.78
C PHE A 209 3.34 -7.41 20.31
N GLU A 210 3.92 -8.24 21.18
CA GLU A 210 4.14 -9.65 20.91
C GLU A 210 2.80 -10.37 20.67
N GLY A 211 2.68 -11.09 19.55
CA GLY A 211 1.44 -11.77 19.18
C GLY A 211 0.44 -10.91 18.39
N LEU A 212 0.65 -9.58 18.27
CA LEU A 212 -0.29 -8.69 17.59
C LEU A 212 -0.55 -9.12 16.14
N GLN A 213 0.51 -9.44 15.39
CA GLN A 213 0.37 -9.81 13.99
C GLN A 213 -0.48 -11.09 13.82
N GLN A 214 -0.29 -12.08 14.69
CA GLN A 214 -1.04 -13.33 14.64
C GLN A 214 -2.54 -13.08 14.84
N ASP A 215 -2.90 -12.19 15.77
CA ASP A 215 -4.30 -11.86 16.05
C ASP A 215 -4.94 -11.00 14.96
N LEU A 216 -4.16 -10.11 14.31
CA LEU A 216 -4.59 -9.41 13.10
C LEU A 216 -4.86 -10.39 11.95
N VAL A 217 -3.96 -11.35 11.70
CA VAL A 217 -4.11 -12.35 10.63
C VAL A 217 -5.35 -13.23 10.84
N LYS A 218 -5.65 -13.63 12.09
CA LYS A 218 -6.88 -14.38 12.42
C LYS A 218 -8.16 -13.63 12.02
N GLN A 219 -8.12 -12.31 11.95
CA GLN A 219 -9.25 -11.45 11.55
C GLN A 219 -9.25 -11.09 10.06
N GLY A 220 -8.36 -11.73 9.28
CA GLY A 220 -8.23 -11.47 7.85
C GLY A 220 -7.53 -10.15 7.54
N ALA A 221 -6.63 -9.68 8.41
CA ALA A 221 -5.80 -8.51 8.12
C ALA A 221 -4.93 -8.71 6.87
N VAL A 222 -4.58 -9.96 6.55
CA VAL A 222 -3.77 -10.32 5.39
C VAL A 222 -4.48 -11.41 4.60
N ASP A 223 -4.61 -11.22 3.28
CA ASP A 223 -5.11 -12.23 2.35
C ASP A 223 -4.01 -12.57 1.33
N TYR A 224 -3.33 -13.71 1.55
CA TYR A 224 -2.29 -14.21 0.65
C TYR A 224 -2.91 -14.95 -0.54
N ARG A 225 -2.77 -14.37 -1.74
CA ARG A 225 -3.18 -14.99 -3.00
C ARG A 225 -1.95 -15.29 -3.86
N PHE A 226 -1.55 -16.57 -3.90
CA PHE A 226 -0.30 -17.03 -4.55
C PHE A 226 -0.09 -16.46 -5.96
N PHE A 227 -1.14 -16.47 -6.79
CA PHE A 227 -1.05 -15.97 -8.17
C PHE A 227 -0.76 -14.48 -8.24
N LEU A 228 -1.36 -13.69 -7.34
CA LEU A 228 -1.13 -12.24 -7.29
C LEU A 228 0.28 -11.92 -6.82
N VAL A 229 0.80 -12.65 -5.83
CA VAL A 229 2.20 -12.52 -5.38
C VAL A 229 3.16 -12.90 -6.50
N SER A 230 2.88 -13.98 -7.22
CA SER A 230 3.70 -14.41 -8.36
C SER A 230 3.69 -13.39 -9.51
N MET A 231 2.53 -12.80 -9.81
CA MET A 231 2.41 -11.71 -10.78
C MET A 231 3.14 -10.45 -10.31
N ASP A 232 3.06 -10.12 -9.03
CA ASP A 232 3.77 -8.99 -8.42
C ASP A 232 5.30 -9.16 -8.55
N GLN A 233 5.83 -10.36 -8.28
CA GLN A 233 7.26 -10.69 -8.47
C GLN A 233 7.72 -10.52 -9.93
N LYS A 234 6.96 -11.08 -10.89
CA LYS A 234 7.28 -10.95 -12.32
C LYS A 234 7.17 -9.50 -12.80
N GLY A 235 6.13 -8.80 -12.35
CA GLY A 235 5.90 -7.39 -12.61
C GLY A 235 7.07 -6.55 -12.10
N ASN A 236 7.51 -6.74 -10.86
CA ASN A 236 8.67 -6.06 -10.28
C ASN A 236 9.95 -6.26 -11.09
N ARG A 237 10.21 -7.48 -11.58
CA ARG A 237 11.39 -7.74 -12.43
C ARG A 237 11.34 -6.90 -13.71
N MET A 238 10.20 -6.88 -14.39
CA MET A 238 10.03 -6.13 -15.64
C MET A 238 9.98 -4.62 -15.43
N PHE A 239 9.34 -4.17 -14.36
CA PHE A 239 9.24 -2.76 -14.00
C PHE A 239 10.61 -2.18 -13.63
N ARG A 240 11.51 -2.97 -13.06
CA ARG A 240 12.91 -2.56 -12.83
C ARG A 240 13.64 -2.25 -14.12
N ILE A 241 13.45 -3.09 -15.15
CA ILE A 241 14.04 -2.90 -16.48
C ILE A 241 13.46 -1.64 -17.13
N TRP A 242 12.13 -1.56 -17.21
CA TRP A 242 11.44 -0.42 -17.84
C TRP A 242 11.76 0.92 -17.17
N SER A 243 11.67 0.99 -15.84
CA SER A 243 11.98 2.22 -15.10
C SER A 243 13.44 2.66 -15.34
N SER A 244 14.38 1.72 -15.36
CA SER A 244 15.80 2.01 -15.62
C SER A 244 16.03 2.51 -17.05
N ILE A 245 15.40 1.86 -18.04
CA ILE A 245 15.50 2.27 -19.46
C ILE A 245 14.93 3.68 -19.64
N ILE A 246 13.75 3.96 -19.07
CA ILE A 246 13.10 5.27 -19.18
C ILE A 246 13.96 6.37 -18.55
N ARG A 247 14.44 6.16 -17.31
CA ARG A 247 15.24 7.19 -16.60
C ARG A 247 16.59 7.47 -17.25
N ARG A 248 17.26 6.45 -17.80
CA ARG A 248 18.55 6.62 -18.51
C ARG A 248 18.42 7.35 -19.85
N ASN A 249 17.20 7.51 -20.38
CA ASN A 249 16.95 8.07 -21.70
C ASN A 249 15.97 9.27 -21.66
N PRO A 250 16.31 10.38 -20.98
CA PRO A 250 15.39 11.51 -20.79
C PRO A 250 14.87 12.11 -22.10
N LYS A 251 15.73 12.22 -23.13
CA LYS A 251 15.34 12.71 -24.47
C LYS A 251 14.26 11.85 -25.15
N ARG A 252 14.18 10.56 -24.82
CA ARG A 252 13.21 9.59 -25.38
C ARG A 252 12.12 9.22 -24.37
N ARG A 253 12.06 9.88 -23.21
CA ARG A 253 11.16 9.53 -22.09
C ARG A 253 9.72 9.36 -22.54
N LYS A 254 9.16 10.36 -23.24
CA LYS A 254 7.77 10.32 -23.73
C LYS A 254 7.48 9.06 -24.55
N ARG A 255 8.34 8.76 -25.54
CA ARG A 255 8.21 7.56 -26.38
C ARG A 255 8.31 6.26 -25.57
N LEU A 256 9.27 6.18 -24.65
CA LEU A 256 9.48 4.98 -23.83
C LEU A 256 8.34 4.75 -22.83
N VAL A 257 7.79 5.82 -22.23
CA VAL A 257 6.61 5.76 -21.38
C VAL A 257 5.38 5.30 -22.18
N THR A 258 5.20 5.79 -23.42
CA THR A 258 4.13 5.31 -24.30
C THR A 258 4.29 3.82 -24.62
N LEU A 259 5.50 3.34 -24.91
CA LEU A 259 5.75 1.92 -25.12
C LEU A 259 5.48 1.09 -23.86
N PHE A 260 5.89 1.59 -22.69
CA PHE A 260 5.60 0.97 -21.41
C PHE A 260 4.09 0.85 -21.15
N LYS A 261 3.30 1.89 -21.45
CA LYS A 261 1.83 1.85 -21.37
C LYS A 261 1.26 0.67 -22.15
N TYR A 262 1.62 0.52 -23.43
CA TYR A 262 1.15 -0.59 -24.24
C TYR A 262 1.65 -1.95 -23.74
N TYR A 263 2.90 -2.00 -23.27
CA TYR A 263 3.46 -3.20 -22.64
C TYR A 263 2.65 -3.64 -21.41
N VAL A 264 2.27 -2.72 -20.51
CA VAL A 264 1.48 -3.05 -19.32
C VAL A 264 0.11 -3.59 -19.70
N VAL A 265 -0.58 -2.96 -20.65
CA VAL A 265 -1.88 -3.43 -21.14
C VAL A 265 -1.76 -4.83 -21.74
N PHE A 266 -0.75 -5.07 -22.59
CA PHE A 266 -0.48 -6.38 -23.17
C PHE A 266 -0.12 -7.43 -22.10
N ALA A 267 0.69 -7.07 -21.11
CA ALA A 267 1.06 -7.98 -20.03
C ALA A 267 -0.15 -8.38 -19.17
N ILE A 268 -1.06 -7.45 -18.91
CA ILE A 268 -2.28 -7.72 -18.13
C ILE A 268 -3.23 -8.63 -18.90
N TYR A 269 -3.58 -8.30 -20.15
CA TYR A 269 -4.63 -9.03 -20.87
C TYR A 269 -4.11 -10.22 -21.68
N GLY A 270 -2.86 -10.17 -22.14
CA GLY A 270 -2.24 -11.25 -22.91
C GLY A 270 -1.44 -12.23 -22.03
N ILE A 271 -0.50 -11.72 -21.22
CA ILE A 271 0.42 -12.59 -20.46
C ILE A 271 -0.23 -13.16 -19.20
N SER A 272 -0.99 -12.36 -18.45
CA SER A 272 -1.55 -12.78 -17.15
C SER A 272 -2.43 -14.04 -17.22
N PRO A 273 -3.35 -14.21 -18.19
CA PRO A 273 -4.17 -15.42 -18.29
C PRO A 273 -3.33 -16.69 -18.58
N ILE A 274 -2.29 -16.56 -19.40
CA ILE A 274 -1.38 -17.67 -19.71
C ILE A 274 -0.61 -18.09 -18.47
N VAL A 275 -0.06 -17.12 -17.74
CA VAL A 275 0.66 -17.39 -16.47
C VAL A 275 -0.28 -18.00 -15.44
N TYR A 276 -1.52 -17.53 -15.36
CA TYR A 276 -2.53 -18.09 -14.46
C TYR A 276 -2.77 -19.57 -14.73
N LEU A 277 -2.98 -19.93 -16.00
CA LEU A 277 -3.22 -21.32 -16.39
C LEU A 277 -2.02 -22.22 -16.03
N ILE A 278 -0.79 -21.77 -16.32
CA ILE A 278 0.43 -22.53 -16.00
C ILE A 278 0.56 -22.73 -14.48
N GLU A 279 0.37 -21.67 -13.68
CA GLU A 279 0.50 -21.76 -12.23
C GLU A 279 -0.62 -22.58 -11.58
N LEU A 280 -1.83 -22.56 -12.15
CA LEU A 280 -2.92 -23.40 -11.70
C LEU A 280 -2.59 -24.89 -11.89
N LEU A 281 -2.01 -25.25 -13.05
CA LEU A 281 -1.58 -26.62 -13.33
C LEU A 281 -0.42 -27.08 -12.43
N LEU A 282 0.51 -26.18 -12.12
CA LEU A 282 1.68 -26.47 -11.29
C LEU A 282 1.43 -26.31 -9.78
N TYR A 283 0.23 -25.87 -9.37
CA TYR A 283 -0.07 -25.49 -7.99
C TYR A 283 0.28 -26.56 -6.95
N PRO A 284 -0.09 -27.85 -7.11
CA PRO A 284 0.19 -28.87 -6.09
C PRO A 284 1.69 -29.02 -5.79
N VAL A 285 2.53 -28.86 -6.81
CA VAL A 285 4.00 -28.99 -6.68
C VAL A 285 4.61 -27.71 -6.11
N VAL A 286 4.22 -26.55 -6.67
CA VAL A 286 4.81 -25.25 -6.29
C VAL A 286 4.35 -24.81 -4.89
N TYR A 287 3.20 -25.29 -4.42
CA TYR A 287 2.70 -24.99 -3.08
C TYR A 287 3.68 -25.38 -1.97
N PHE A 288 4.13 -26.63 -1.97
CA PHE A 288 5.04 -27.14 -0.94
C PHE A 288 6.45 -26.56 -1.08
N LEU A 289 6.90 -26.33 -2.30
CA LEU A 289 8.25 -25.82 -2.58
C LEU A 289 8.38 -24.32 -2.25
N LYS A 290 7.32 -23.53 -2.50
CA LYS A 290 7.40 -22.07 -2.52
C LYS A 290 6.28 -21.38 -1.75
N TYR A 291 5.01 -21.61 -2.11
CA TYR A 291 3.91 -20.77 -1.63
C TYR A 291 3.68 -20.83 -0.12
N ARG A 292 3.96 -21.98 0.53
CA ARG A 292 3.87 -22.08 2.00
C ARG A 292 4.82 -21.12 2.71
N LYS A 293 6.06 -21.00 2.22
CA LYS A 293 7.07 -20.09 2.80
C LYS A 293 6.71 -18.63 2.56
N GLU A 294 6.23 -18.31 1.36
CA GLU A 294 5.77 -16.96 1.03
C GLU A 294 4.56 -16.55 1.88
N LYS A 295 3.59 -17.45 2.07
CA LYS A 295 2.44 -17.19 2.92
C LYS A 295 2.88 -16.82 4.34
N ALA A 296 3.76 -17.63 4.95
CA ALA A 296 4.29 -17.35 6.28
C ALA A 296 5.05 -16.02 6.34
N HIS A 297 5.81 -15.66 5.31
CA HIS A 297 6.52 -14.38 5.23
C HIS A 297 5.58 -13.17 5.18
N TYR A 298 4.50 -13.26 4.39
CA TYR A 298 3.55 -12.15 4.21
C TYR A 298 2.48 -12.06 5.31
N GLU A 299 2.18 -13.16 5.99
CA GLU A 299 1.40 -13.18 7.22
C GLU A 299 2.23 -12.73 8.43
N GLY A 300 3.56 -12.74 8.33
CA GLY A 300 4.50 -12.26 9.36
C GLY A 300 4.91 -10.79 9.21
N VAL A 301 5.50 -10.27 10.29
CA VAL A 301 6.16 -8.95 10.33
C VAL A 301 7.66 -9.09 10.15
#